data_AF-A0A178XFH8-F1
#
_entry.id   AF-A0A178XFH8-F1
#
_cell.length_a   1.000
_cell.length_b   1.000
_cell.length_c   1.000
_cell.angle_alpha   90.00
_cell.angle_beta   90.00
_cell.angle_gamma   90.00
#
_symmetry.space_group_name_H-M   'P 1'
#
loop_
_entity.id
_entity.type
_entity.pdbx_description
1 polymer ?
#
loop_
_entity_poly.entity_id
_entity_poly.type
_entity_poly.pdbx_seq_one_letter_code
_entity_poly.pdbx_strand_id
1 'polypeptide(L)'
;MAKEQSSPMTPPWTYRDDVLSYTCYLAGLMADNADLGHVEEVLAPFPGRNVAGERFWATGQVVVSDFRAVGDGSWSVSTPFVAGTGALGVGLVAGSLVGGAIARSRARQAAAAAAVPRWVPIEQGGLYLSVHGFHLYTPRVLSWRWGAITGAAMVAPAVVHVTGNSKDGPVSWLIQSEWAELLFVTWANAEHPRHPQLVTGQWLPPGWVEHARWHRRVPALPPGDAVT
;
A
#
# COMPACT_ATOMS: atom_id res chain seq x y z
N MET A 1 -11.90 -25.68 43.52
CA MET A 1 -12.06 -24.35 42.89
C MET A 1 -11.79 -24.51 41.40
N ALA A 2 -12.85 -24.54 40.59
CA ALA A 2 -12.72 -24.66 39.14
C ALA A 2 -12.33 -23.29 38.57
N LYS A 3 -11.25 -23.26 37.81
CA LYS A 3 -10.75 -22.08 37.11
C LYS A 3 -11.73 -21.82 35.97
N GLU A 4 -12.53 -20.76 36.10
CA GLU A 4 -13.43 -20.28 35.05
C GLU A 4 -12.56 -19.95 33.83
N GLN A 5 -12.61 -20.83 32.83
CA GLN A 5 -11.95 -20.61 31.55
C GLN A 5 -12.70 -19.45 30.89
N SER A 6 -12.09 -18.27 30.88
CA SER A 6 -12.59 -17.13 30.12
C SER A 6 -12.78 -17.59 28.67
N SER A 7 -14.02 -17.63 28.18
CA SER A 7 -14.29 -17.85 26.77
C SER A 7 -13.46 -16.86 25.94
N PRO A 8 -12.86 -17.28 24.81
CA PRO A 8 -12.14 -16.34 23.97
C PRO A 8 -13.12 -15.26 23.51
N MET A 9 -12.91 -14.02 23.95
CA MET A 9 -13.72 -12.90 23.51
C MET A 9 -13.50 -12.71 22.01
N THR A 10 -14.58 -12.77 21.23
CA THR A 10 -14.51 -12.46 19.80
C THR A 10 -14.05 -11.02 19.60
N PRO A 11 -13.13 -10.75 18.64
CA PRO A 11 -12.74 -9.39 18.32
C PRO A 11 -13.95 -8.52 17.95
N PRO A 12 -13.97 -7.23 18.33
CA PRO A 12 -15.03 -6.30 17.95
C PRO A 12 -15.03 -6.08 16.43
N TRP A 13 -16.17 -5.65 15.89
CA TRP A 13 -16.28 -5.17 14.52
C TRP A 13 -15.55 -3.84 14.36
N THR A 14 -14.74 -3.72 13.32
CA THR A 14 -13.86 -2.57 13.08
C THR A 14 -14.22 -1.83 11.79
N TYR A 15 -13.68 -0.62 11.61
CA TYR A 15 -13.79 0.11 10.33
C TYR A 15 -13.31 -0.72 9.14
N ARG A 16 -12.26 -1.51 9.34
CA ARG A 16 -11.73 -2.41 8.32
C ARG A 16 -12.75 -3.46 7.89
N ASP A 17 -13.55 -3.97 8.82
CA ASP A 17 -14.62 -4.91 8.51
C ASP A 17 -15.74 -4.25 7.69
N ASP A 18 -16.04 -2.98 7.93
CA ASP A 18 -16.97 -2.20 7.08
C ASP A 18 -16.42 -2.06 5.65
N VAL A 19 -15.14 -1.76 5.49
CA VAL A 19 -14.50 -1.66 4.17
C VAL A 19 -14.49 -3.00 3.43
N LEU A 20 -14.17 -4.10 4.10
CA LEU A 20 -14.20 -5.44 3.50
C LEU A 20 -15.64 -5.87 3.12
N SER A 21 -16.63 -5.51 3.95
CA SER A 21 -18.04 -5.76 3.64
C SER A 21 -18.49 -4.99 2.41
N TYR A 22 -18.14 -3.70 2.32
CA TYR A 22 -18.42 -2.88 1.15
C TYR A 22 -17.67 -3.37 -0.10
N THR A 23 -16.43 -3.85 0.06
CA THR A 23 -15.65 -4.45 -1.02
C THR A 23 -16.35 -5.69 -1.58
N CYS A 24 -16.85 -6.58 -0.72
CA CYS A 24 -17.63 -7.74 -1.15
C CYS A 24 -18.91 -7.30 -1.89
N TYR A 25 -19.64 -6.33 -1.36
CA TYR A 25 -20.83 -5.77 -2.01
C TYR A 25 -20.53 -5.29 -3.45
N LEU A 26 -19.48 -4.50 -3.64
CA LEU A 26 -19.09 -4.07 -4.99
C LEU A 26 -18.60 -5.24 -5.86
N ALA A 27 -17.87 -6.19 -5.28
CA ALA A 27 -17.43 -7.39 -5.98
C ALA A 27 -18.61 -8.21 -6.54
N GLY A 28 -19.67 -8.38 -5.73
CA GLY A 28 -20.89 -9.07 -6.14
C GLY A 28 -21.58 -8.34 -7.29
N LEU A 29 -21.79 -7.02 -7.16
CA LEU A 29 -22.37 -6.22 -8.24
C LEU A 29 -21.56 -6.28 -9.53
N MET A 30 -20.23 -6.24 -9.44
CA MET A 30 -19.33 -6.37 -10.59
C MET A 30 -19.41 -7.75 -11.25
N ALA A 31 -19.47 -8.82 -10.46
CA ALA A 31 -19.60 -10.18 -10.96
C ALA A 31 -20.94 -10.40 -11.69
N ASP A 32 -22.01 -9.76 -11.22
CA ASP A 32 -23.34 -9.81 -11.82
C ASP A 32 -23.49 -8.85 -13.04
N ASN A 33 -22.44 -8.11 -13.40
CA ASN A 33 -22.48 -7.02 -14.39
C ASN A 33 -23.60 -6.00 -14.10
N ALA A 34 -23.88 -5.76 -12.81
CA ALA A 34 -24.90 -4.83 -12.39
C ALA A 34 -24.53 -3.38 -12.72
N ASP A 35 -25.55 -2.52 -12.85
CA ASP A 35 -25.33 -1.09 -13.01
C ASP A 35 -24.85 -0.45 -11.70
N LEU A 36 -23.58 -0.04 -11.69
CA LEU A 36 -22.94 0.64 -10.57
C LEU A 36 -23.32 2.14 -10.49
N GLY A 37 -24.21 2.62 -11.37
CA GLY A 37 -24.78 3.95 -11.35
C GLY A 37 -25.43 4.33 -10.01
N HIS A 38 -25.97 3.34 -9.29
CA HIS A 38 -26.69 3.54 -8.03
C HIS A 38 -25.78 3.48 -6.79
N VAL A 39 -24.50 3.12 -6.97
CA VAL A 39 -23.52 3.13 -5.89
C VAL A 39 -23.27 4.58 -5.46
N GLU A 40 -23.24 4.80 -4.16
CA GLU A 40 -22.95 6.11 -3.56
C GLU A 40 -21.61 6.64 -4.06
N GLU A 41 -21.60 7.92 -4.43
CA GLU A 41 -20.41 8.59 -4.91
C GLU A 41 -19.67 9.28 -3.77
N VAL A 42 -18.35 9.11 -3.77
CA VAL A 42 -17.43 9.84 -2.92
C VAL A 42 -16.90 11.04 -3.69
N LEU A 43 -16.96 12.22 -3.06
CA LEU A 43 -16.45 13.45 -3.67
C LEU A 43 -14.92 13.52 -3.60
N ALA A 44 -14.29 13.79 -4.74
CA ALA A 44 -12.85 14.04 -4.84
C ALA A 44 -12.56 15.55 -4.92
N PRO A 45 -11.46 16.05 -4.30
CA PRO A 45 -11.03 17.44 -4.41
C PRO A 45 -10.33 17.77 -5.74
N PHE A 46 -10.49 16.90 -6.75
CA PHE A 46 -9.88 17.03 -8.08
C PHE A 46 -10.83 16.43 -9.12
N PRO A 47 -10.77 16.88 -10.38
CA PRO A 47 -11.56 16.28 -11.44
C PRO A 47 -11.02 14.88 -11.80
N GLY A 48 -11.95 13.98 -12.11
CA GLY A 48 -11.66 12.71 -12.78
C GLY A 48 -10.73 12.88 -13.99
N ARG A 49 -9.82 11.92 -14.19
CA ARG A 49 -8.79 12.01 -15.24
C ARG A 49 -8.75 10.80 -16.16
N ASN A 50 -9.38 9.69 -15.78
CA ASN A 50 -9.49 8.53 -16.66
C ASN A 50 -10.65 8.72 -17.66
N VAL A 51 -11.74 9.36 -17.23
CA VAL A 51 -12.87 9.71 -18.09
C VAL A 51 -13.47 11.05 -17.65
N ALA A 52 -14.18 11.74 -18.56
CA ALA A 52 -14.98 12.90 -18.20
C ALA A 52 -16.15 12.49 -17.28
N GLY A 53 -16.34 13.22 -16.17
CA GLY A 53 -17.39 12.91 -15.20
C GLY A 53 -17.17 11.62 -14.41
N GLU A 54 -15.90 11.19 -14.25
CA GLU A 54 -15.54 10.00 -13.47
C GLU A 54 -16.09 10.09 -12.04
N ARG A 55 -16.81 9.03 -11.63
CA ARG A 55 -17.38 8.88 -10.30
C ARG A 55 -16.52 7.98 -9.45
N PHE A 56 -16.30 8.36 -8.20
CA PHE A 56 -15.52 7.57 -7.24
C PHE A 56 -16.44 6.89 -6.25
N TRP A 57 -16.12 5.66 -5.85
CA TRP A 57 -16.93 4.88 -4.91
C TRP A 57 -16.28 4.74 -3.53
N ALA A 58 -14.96 4.95 -3.47
CA ALA A 58 -14.20 4.77 -2.26
C ALA A 58 -13.05 5.75 -2.16
N THR A 59 -12.74 6.17 -0.93
CA THR A 59 -11.54 6.91 -0.62
C THR A 59 -10.97 6.52 0.74
N GLY A 60 -9.64 6.60 0.86
CA GLY A 60 -8.96 6.39 2.13
C GLY A 60 -7.48 6.75 2.06
N GLN A 61 -6.78 6.61 3.19
CA GLN A 61 -5.34 6.85 3.25
C GLN A 61 -4.58 5.79 2.44
N VAL A 62 -3.45 6.19 1.86
CA VAL A 62 -2.58 5.30 1.10
C VAL A 62 -1.11 5.61 1.33
N VAL A 63 -0.29 4.56 1.39
CA VAL A 63 1.17 4.62 1.30
C VAL A 63 1.58 3.79 0.10
N VAL A 64 2.33 4.40 -0.82
CA VAL A 64 2.90 3.70 -1.98
C VAL A 64 4.40 3.54 -1.75
N SER A 65 4.89 2.31 -1.89
CA SER A 65 6.30 1.98 -1.78
C SER A 65 6.82 1.41 -3.08
N ASP A 66 8.06 1.77 -3.42
CA ASP A 66 8.78 1.27 -4.59
C ASP A 66 9.94 0.38 -4.15
N PHE A 67 10.29 -0.63 -4.95
CA PHE A 67 11.38 -1.55 -4.65
C PHE A 67 12.69 -0.99 -5.20
N ARG A 68 13.45 -0.32 -4.33
CA ARG A 68 14.71 0.33 -4.72
C ARG A 68 15.74 0.31 -3.60
N ALA A 69 17.01 0.47 -3.98
CA ALA A 69 18.05 0.85 -3.04
C ALA A 69 17.91 2.35 -2.71
N VAL A 70 18.18 2.74 -1.46
CA VAL A 70 18.11 4.16 -1.01
C VAL A 70 19.40 4.91 -1.33
N GLY A 71 20.48 4.18 -1.61
CA GLY A 71 21.76 4.72 -2.09
C GLY A 71 22.47 3.72 -2.99
N ASP A 72 23.54 4.17 -3.61
CA ASP A 72 24.42 3.39 -4.50
C ASP A 72 25.62 2.76 -3.75
N GLY A 73 25.67 2.89 -2.42
CA GLY A 73 26.79 2.46 -1.59
C GLY A 73 27.93 3.48 -1.49
N SER A 74 27.81 4.65 -2.11
CA SER A 74 28.77 5.75 -1.96
C SER A 74 28.64 6.42 -0.59
N TRP A 75 29.77 6.96 -0.10
CA TRP A 75 29.80 7.68 1.17
C TRP A 75 30.86 8.79 1.18
N SER A 76 30.46 9.98 1.67
CA SER A 76 31.35 11.07 2.11
C SER A 76 31.29 11.34 3.62
N VAL A 77 32.46 11.52 4.26
CA VAL A 77 32.58 12.15 5.58
C VAL A 77 33.12 13.55 5.35
N SER A 78 32.36 14.58 5.72
CA SER A 78 32.89 15.94 5.85
C SER A 78 33.62 16.06 7.18
N THR A 79 34.95 16.02 7.15
CA THR A 79 35.77 16.41 8.30
C THR A 79 35.80 17.95 8.38
N PRO A 80 35.28 18.59 9.44
CA PRO A 80 35.45 20.02 9.61
C PRO A 80 36.93 20.33 9.83
N PHE A 81 37.52 21.09 8.89
CA PHE A 81 38.86 21.64 9.04
C PHE A 81 38.78 22.90 9.90
N VAL A 82 39.31 22.84 11.12
CA VAL A 82 39.45 24.01 11.99
C VAL A 82 40.86 24.56 11.82
N ALA A 83 41.02 25.63 11.05
CA ALA A 83 42.27 26.37 10.95
C ALA A 83 42.42 27.32 12.14
N GLY A 84 43.21 26.94 13.15
CA GLY A 84 43.59 27.84 14.24
C GLY A 84 44.84 28.64 13.87
N THR A 85 44.73 29.95 13.67
CA THR A 85 45.86 30.84 13.31
C THR A 85 46.42 31.65 14.50
N GLY A 86 46.55 31.05 15.68
CA GLY A 86 47.01 31.77 16.88
C GLY A 86 47.90 30.94 17.81
N ALA A 87 48.81 31.62 18.52
CA ALA A 87 49.91 31.07 19.35
C ALA A 87 49.50 30.18 20.55
N LEU A 88 48.21 29.85 20.69
CA LEU A 88 47.66 28.87 21.65
C LEU A 88 47.12 27.60 20.98
N GLY A 89 47.32 27.43 19.66
CA GLY A 89 46.58 26.50 18.80
C GLY A 89 47.14 25.08 18.62
N VAL A 90 47.89 24.52 19.57
CA VAL A 90 48.52 23.17 19.40
C VAL A 90 47.79 22.04 20.16
N GLY A 91 46.77 22.34 20.96
CA GLY A 91 46.17 21.36 21.89
C GLY A 91 45.05 20.44 21.36
N LEU A 92 44.53 20.60 20.14
CA LEU A 92 43.23 20.02 19.74
C LEU A 92 43.26 19.08 18.51
N VAL A 93 44.39 18.48 18.17
CA VAL A 93 44.48 17.55 17.02
C VAL A 93 44.36 16.06 17.42
N ALA A 94 44.50 15.71 18.70
CA ALA A 94 44.46 14.31 19.13
C ALA A 94 43.04 13.69 19.19
N GLY A 95 41.99 14.50 19.36
CA GLY A 95 40.60 14.02 19.50
C GLY A 95 39.90 13.66 18.18
N SER A 96 40.40 14.14 17.03
CA SER A 96 39.72 14.00 15.74
C SER A 96 39.99 12.68 15.01
N LEU A 97 41.11 12.00 15.29
CA LEU A 97 41.49 10.75 14.64
C LEU A 97 40.71 9.54 15.19
N VAL A 98 40.39 9.52 16.49
CA VAL A 98 39.63 8.43 17.14
C VAL A 98 38.13 8.51 16.77
N GLY A 99 37.56 9.72 16.71
CA GLY A 99 36.18 9.93 16.24
C GLY A 99 36.00 9.66 14.75
N GLY A 100 37.03 9.94 13.94
CA GLY A 100 37.03 9.78 12.50
C GLY A 100 36.86 8.32 12.05
N ALA A 101 37.49 7.34 12.70
CA ALA A 101 37.37 5.93 12.31
C ALA A 101 35.99 5.33 12.63
N ILE A 102 35.38 5.72 13.75
CA ILE A 102 34.02 5.28 14.13
C ILE A 102 32.99 5.95 13.22
N ALA A 103 33.13 7.26 12.99
CA ALA A 103 32.33 7.97 12.00
C ALA A 103 32.47 7.29 10.63
N ARG A 104 33.72 7.00 10.21
CA ARG A 104 34.12 6.29 8.98
C ARG A 104 33.85 4.77 8.96
N SER A 105 33.31 4.19 10.02
CA SER A 105 32.73 2.84 9.98
C SER A 105 31.22 2.92 9.85
N ARG A 106 30.60 3.83 10.63
CA ARG A 106 29.15 3.97 10.70
C ARG A 106 28.52 4.34 9.38
N ALA A 107 29.04 5.32 8.66
CA ALA A 107 28.45 5.61 7.35
C ALA A 107 28.90 4.68 6.19
N ARG A 108 29.81 3.71 6.43
CA ARG A 108 30.15 2.62 5.49
C ARG A 108 29.09 1.57 5.64
N GLN A 109 28.78 1.26 6.90
CA GLN A 109 27.67 0.39 7.26
C GLN A 109 26.33 1.01 6.83
N ALA A 110 26.13 2.32 7.01
CA ALA A 110 24.93 3.00 6.54
C ALA A 110 24.83 3.02 5.01
N ALA A 111 25.93 3.28 4.29
CA ALA A 111 25.95 3.23 2.84
C ALA A 111 25.74 1.82 2.29
N ALA A 112 26.38 0.81 2.90
CA ALA A 112 26.17 -0.59 2.56
C ALA A 112 24.74 -1.05 2.84
N ALA A 113 24.13 -0.61 3.95
CA ALA A 113 22.73 -0.87 4.26
C ALA A 113 21.78 -0.12 3.30
N ALA A 114 22.15 1.07 2.85
CA ALA A 114 21.38 1.84 1.87
C ALA A 114 21.43 1.22 0.45
N ALA A 115 22.46 0.44 0.15
CA ALA A 115 22.64 -0.26 -1.12
C ALA A 115 21.78 -1.53 -1.24
N VAL A 116 21.20 -2.05 -0.14
CA VAL A 116 20.32 -3.22 -0.17
C VAL A 116 18.92 -2.79 -0.66
N PRO A 117 18.43 -3.36 -1.79
CA PRO A 117 17.08 -3.07 -2.27
C PRO A 117 16.01 -3.47 -1.25
N ARG A 118 15.06 -2.57 -1.01
CA ARG A 118 13.91 -2.80 -0.13
C ARG A 118 12.71 -1.99 -0.60
N TRP A 119 11.53 -2.31 -0.06
CA TRP A 119 10.36 -1.46 -0.24
C TRP A 119 10.55 -0.15 0.53
N VAL A 120 10.53 0.96 -0.20
CA VAL A 120 10.72 2.31 0.34
C VAL A 120 9.48 3.13 0.02
N PRO A 121 8.80 3.73 1.03
CA PRO A 121 7.71 4.66 0.78
C PRO A 121 8.17 5.80 -0.13
N ILE A 122 7.44 6.04 -1.22
CA ILE A 122 7.70 7.11 -2.19
C ILE A 122 6.58 8.13 -2.26
N GLU A 123 5.35 7.75 -1.91
CA GLU A 123 4.18 8.62 -1.92
C GLU A 123 3.28 8.28 -0.72
N GLN A 124 2.63 9.30 -0.16
CA GLN A 124 1.61 9.15 0.87
C GLN A 124 0.51 10.19 0.64
N GLY A 125 -0.76 9.80 0.82
CA GLY A 125 -1.88 10.70 0.61
C GLY A 125 -3.22 9.97 0.60
N GLY A 126 -4.12 10.41 -0.28
CA GLY A 126 -5.42 9.78 -0.50
C GLY A 126 -5.42 8.82 -1.70
N LEU A 127 -6.10 7.69 -1.56
CA LEU A 127 -6.50 6.81 -2.66
C LEU A 127 -7.96 7.10 -2.99
N TYR A 128 -8.27 7.16 -4.28
CA TYR A 128 -9.63 7.24 -4.80
C TYR A 128 -9.82 6.16 -5.85
N LEU A 129 -10.93 5.42 -5.77
CA LEU A 129 -11.21 4.28 -6.65
C LEU A 129 -12.48 4.55 -7.48
N SER A 130 -12.41 4.22 -8.77
CA SER A 130 -13.52 4.28 -9.72
C SER A 130 -13.60 2.99 -10.55
N VAL A 131 -14.65 2.85 -11.36
CA VAL A 131 -14.74 1.76 -12.34
C VAL A 131 -13.62 1.79 -13.39
N HIS A 132 -12.98 2.94 -13.61
CA HIS A 132 -12.03 3.15 -14.70
C HIS A 132 -10.57 3.09 -14.24
N GLY A 133 -10.32 3.16 -12.94
CA GLY A 133 -8.97 3.25 -12.41
C GLY A 133 -8.92 3.68 -10.96
N PHE A 134 -7.72 4.08 -10.57
CA PHE A 134 -7.49 4.71 -9.29
C PHE A 134 -6.69 6.01 -9.43
N HIS A 135 -6.82 6.84 -8.42
CA HIS A 135 -6.09 8.08 -8.29
C HIS A 135 -5.38 8.14 -6.96
N LEU A 136 -4.14 8.63 -6.99
CA LEU A 136 -3.38 8.99 -5.80
C LEU A 136 -3.42 10.51 -5.67
N TYR A 137 -4.07 10.98 -4.62
CA TYR A 137 -4.10 12.37 -4.22
C TYR A 137 -2.95 12.64 -3.25
N THR A 138 -1.83 13.04 -3.82
CA THR A 138 -0.61 13.46 -3.13
C THR A 138 -0.40 14.96 -3.44
N PRO A 139 0.79 15.58 -3.23
CA PRO A 139 1.04 16.94 -3.76
C PRO A 139 0.74 17.09 -5.26
N ARG A 140 0.68 15.97 -6.00
CA ARG A 140 0.14 15.87 -7.37
C ARG A 140 -0.95 14.79 -7.44
N VAL A 141 -1.88 14.94 -8.38
CA VAL A 141 -2.85 13.88 -8.70
C VAL A 141 -2.21 12.94 -9.72
N LEU A 142 -1.95 11.70 -9.31
CA LEU A 142 -1.53 10.61 -10.20
C LEU A 142 -2.75 9.78 -10.55
N SER A 143 -2.91 9.41 -11.81
CA SER A 143 -4.08 8.66 -12.30
C SER A 143 -3.62 7.44 -13.06
N TRP A 144 -4.25 6.32 -12.74
CA TRP A 144 -3.94 5.02 -13.30
C TRP A 144 -5.23 4.39 -13.81
N ARG A 145 -5.28 4.15 -15.13
CA ARG A 145 -6.33 3.32 -15.73
C ARG A 145 -6.04 1.86 -15.46
N TRP A 146 -7.07 1.03 -15.36
CA TRP A 146 -6.89 -0.41 -15.13
C TRP A 146 -5.99 -1.07 -16.19
N GLY A 147 -6.21 -0.80 -17.48
CA GLY A 147 -5.37 -1.34 -18.56
C GLY A 147 -3.89 -0.90 -18.57
N ALA A 148 -3.47 0.05 -17.72
CA ALA A 148 -2.06 0.38 -17.53
C ALA A 148 -1.37 -0.54 -16.51
N ILE A 149 -2.15 -1.32 -15.74
CA ILE A 149 -1.70 -2.28 -14.75
C ILE A 149 -1.53 -3.63 -15.42
N THR A 150 -0.30 -4.15 -15.43
CA THR A 150 0.07 -5.43 -16.04
C THR A 150 -0.08 -6.60 -15.07
N GLY A 151 -0.14 -6.33 -13.77
CA GLY A 151 -0.36 -7.35 -12.75
C GLY A 151 -0.69 -6.72 -11.40
N ALA A 152 -1.53 -7.40 -10.62
CA ALA A 152 -1.73 -7.07 -9.22
C ALA A 152 -2.01 -8.32 -8.40
N ALA A 153 -1.56 -8.34 -7.16
CA ALA A 153 -1.82 -9.43 -6.22
C ALA A 153 -1.90 -8.91 -4.79
N MET A 154 -2.83 -9.46 -4.01
CA MET A 154 -2.83 -9.29 -2.56
C MET A 154 -1.63 -10.01 -1.97
N VAL A 155 -0.82 -9.30 -1.19
CA VAL A 155 0.39 -9.85 -0.54
C VAL A 155 0.30 -9.86 0.97
N ALA A 156 -0.59 -9.04 1.53
CA ALA A 156 -1.01 -9.05 2.93
C ALA A 156 -2.39 -8.36 3.02
N PRO A 157 -3.13 -8.51 4.14
CA PRO A 157 -4.32 -7.70 4.38
C PRO A 157 -3.99 -6.21 4.22
N ALA A 158 -4.82 -5.47 3.50
CA ALA A 158 -4.64 -4.04 3.22
C ALA A 158 -3.37 -3.71 2.42
N VAL A 159 -2.74 -4.68 1.75
CA VAL A 159 -1.55 -4.48 0.93
C VAL A 159 -1.65 -5.24 -0.40
N VAL A 160 -1.63 -4.47 -1.48
CA VAL A 160 -1.61 -4.99 -2.86
C VAL A 160 -0.28 -4.66 -3.52
N HIS A 161 0.36 -5.66 -4.12
CA HIS A 161 1.47 -5.47 -5.04
C HIS A 161 0.91 -5.20 -6.43
N VAL A 162 1.41 -4.17 -7.11
CA VAL A 162 0.95 -3.73 -8.41
C VAL A 162 2.15 -3.53 -9.32
N THR A 163 2.11 -4.10 -10.53
CA THR A 163 3.05 -3.81 -11.61
C THR A 163 2.30 -3.19 -12.78
N GLY A 164 2.94 -2.25 -13.48
CA GLY A 164 2.30 -1.57 -14.60
C GLY A 164 3.27 -0.74 -15.43
N ASN A 165 2.73 -0.08 -16.44
CA ASN A 165 3.50 0.82 -17.30
C ASN A 165 3.10 2.27 -17.01
N SER A 166 4.03 3.02 -16.40
CA SER A 166 3.88 4.46 -16.26
C SER A 166 4.36 5.18 -17.51
N LYS A 167 4.18 6.50 -17.56
CA LYS A 167 4.76 7.35 -18.60
C LYS A 167 6.30 7.34 -18.60
N ASP A 168 6.90 7.07 -17.44
CA ASP A 168 8.35 7.09 -17.23
C ASP A 168 8.96 5.68 -17.30
N GLY A 169 8.17 4.67 -17.65
CA GLY A 169 8.59 3.27 -17.76
C GLY A 169 7.85 2.32 -16.81
N PRO A 170 8.29 1.05 -16.74
CA PRO A 170 7.65 0.04 -15.90
C PRO A 170 7.80 0.39 -14.42
N VAL A 171 6.75 0.10 -13.64
CA VAL A 171 6.72 0.32 -12.19
C VAL A 171 6.36 -0.97 -11.46
N SER A 172 6.82 -1.07 -10.22
CA SER A 172 6.48 -2.14 -9.28
C SER A 172 6.27 -1.54 -7.90
N TRP A 173 5.04 -1.52 -7.42
CA TRP A 173 4.65 -0.82 -6.20
C TRP A 173 3.96 -1.73 -5.19
N LEU A 174 4.28 -1.55 -3.91
CA LEU A 174 3.37 -1.96 -2.84
C LEU A 174 2.47 -0.78 -2.49
N ILE A 175 1.17 -0.99 -2.58
CA ILE A 175 0.14 -0.03 -2.20
C ILE A 175 -0.50 -0.54 -0.91
N GLN A 176 -0.33 0.23 0.17
CA GLN A 176 -0.91 -0.06 1.48
C GLN A 176 -2.10 0.86 1.70
N SER A 177 -3.28 0.30 1.91
CA SER A 177 -4.53 1.03 2.18
C SER A 177 -5.58 0.07 2.73
N GLU A 178 -6.47 0.58 3.59
CA GLU A 178 -7.69 -0.12 3.99
C GLU A 178 -8.56 -0.50 2.77
N TRP A 179 -8.35 0.11 1.61
CA TRP A 179 -9.07 -0.15 0.36
C TRP A 179 -8.29 -1.00 -0.66
N ALA A 180 -7.18 -1.63 -0.26
CA ALA A 180 -6.33 -2.41 -1.17
C ALA A 180 -7.06 -3.58 -1.84
N GLU A 181 -7.94 -4.27 -1.11
CA GLU A 181 -8.78 -5.36 -1.66
C GLU A 181 -9.75 -4.83 -2.72
N LEU A 182 -10.35 -3.66 -2.51
CA LEU A 182 -11.23 -3.07 -3.51
C LEU A 182 -10.44 -2.67 -4.76
N LEU A 183 -9.24 -2.11 -4.61
CA LEU A 183 -8.35 -1.83 -5.74
C LEU A 183 -8.06 -3.12 -6.52
N PHE A 184 -7.63 -4.18 -5.82
CA PHE A 184 -7.31 -5.46 -6.43
C PHE A 184 -8.52 -6.07 -7.14
N VAL A 185 -9.68 -6.16 -6.47
CA VAL A 185 -10.89 -6.77 -7.03
C VAL A 185 -11.39 -6.00 -8.23
N THR A 186 -11.38 -4.66 -8.18
CA THR A 186 -11.83 -3.82 -9.30
C THR A 186 -10.93 -3.99 -10.52
N TRP A 187 -9.60 -3.98 -10.32
CA TRP A 187 -8.66 -4.27 -11.40
C TRP A 187 -8.82 -5.69 -11.95
N ALA A 188 -8.87 -6.70 -11.07
CA ALA A 188 -8.96 -8.09 -11.48
C ALA A 188 -10.27 -8.34 -12.24
N ASN A 189 -11.39 -7.77 -11.81
CA ASN A 189 -12.65 -7.88 -12.54
C ASN A 189 -12.59 -7.22 -13.93
N ALA A 190 -11.89 -6.09 -14.06
CA ALA A 190 -11.77 -5.37 -15.33
C ALA A 190 -10.78 -6.03 -16.32
N GLU A 191 -9.60 -6.43 -15.84
CA GLU A 191 -8.45 -6.79 -16.70
C GLU A 191 -8.09 -8.28 -16.63
N HIS A 192 -8.38 -8.96 -15.52
CA HIS A 192 -8.06 -10.37 -15.34
C HIS A 192 -9.18 -11.15 -14.60
N PRO A 193 -10.39 -11.32 -15.17
CA PRO A 193 -11.52 -11.95 -14.46
C PRO A 193 -11.24 -13.38 -13.96
N ARG A 194 -10.27 -14.07 -14.58
CA ARG A 194 -9.80 -15.41 -14.17
C ARG A 194 -8.59 -15.36 -13.22
N HIS A 195 -8.35 -14.25 -12.54
CA HIS A 195 -7.19 -14.11 -11.65
C HIS A 195 -7.31 -15.12 -10.51
N PRO A 196 -6.26 -15.90 -10.18
CA PRO A 196 -6.36 -16.97 -9.18
C PRO A 196 -6.91 -16.48 -7.85
N GLN A 197 -6.40 -15.36 -7.31
CA GLN A 197 -6.89 -14.81 -6.05
C GLN A 197 -8.34 -14.32 -6.13
N LEU A 198 -8.81 -13.83 -7.28
CA LEU A 198 -10.19 -13.38 -7.48
C LEU A 198 -11.14 -14.59 -7.44
N VAL A 199 -10.86 -15.59 -8.28
CA VAL A 199 -11.70 -16.79 -8.44
C VAL A 199 -11.75 -17.63 -7.16
N THR A 200 -10.63 -17.73 -6.43
CA THR A 200 -10.55 -18.51 -5.19
C THR A 200 -10.97 -17.74 -3.93
N GLY A 201 -11.28 -16.44 -4.05
CA GLY A 201 -11.59 -15.58 -2.90
C GLY A 201 -10.39 -15.30 -1.98
N GLN A 202 -9.17 -15.70 -2.35
CA GLN A 202 -7.93 -15.50 -1.56
C GLN A 202 -7.50 -14.03 -1.46
N TRP A 203 -8.25 -13.12 -2.06
CA TRP A 203 -8.09 -11.68 -1.85
C TRP A 203 -8.65 -11.20 -0.50
N LEU A 204 -9.55 -11.96 0.13
CA LEU A 204 -10.04 -11.67 1.47
C LEU A 204 -9.05 -12.16 2.54
N PRO A 205 -8.93 -11.44 3.68
CA PRO A 205 -8.15 -11.93 4.80
C PRO A 205 -8.67 -13.29 5.30
N PRO A 206 -7.78 -14.27 5.60
CA PRO A 206 -8.18 -15.55 6.15
C PRO A 206 -9.00 -15.40 7.44
N GLY A 207 -10.10 -16.14 7.56
CA GLY A 207 -10.98 -16.10 8.74
C GLY A 207 -11.98 -14.94 8.78
N TRP A 208 -11.92 -14.01 7.82
CA TRP A 208 -12.78 -12.83 7.83
C TRP A 208 -14.25 -13.17 7.54
N VAL A 209 -14.53 -14.14 6.67
CA VAL A 209 -15.90 -14.56 6.35
C VAL A 209 -16.58 -15.17 7.59
N GLU A 210 -15.84 -15.95 8.38
CA GLU A 210 -16.30 -16.53 9.64
C GLU A 210 -16.59 -15.42 10.67
N HIS A 211 -15.70 -14.43 10.77
CA HIS A 211 -15.90 -13.24 11.61
C HIS A 211 -17.16 -12.46 11.20
N ALA A 212 -17.36 -12.25 9.91
CA ALA A 212 -18.55 -11.56 9.36
C ALA A 212 -19.85 -12.31 9.67
N ARG A 213 -19.86 -13.64 9.52
CA ARG A 213 -20.99 -14.51 9.89
C ARG A 213 -21.30 -14.43 11.38
N TRP A 214 -20.28 -14.43 12.24
CA TRP A 214 -20.45 -14.30 13.68
C TRP A 214 -21.15 -12.99 14.06
N HIS A 215 -20.77 -11.89 13.42
CA HIS A 215 -21.40 -10.57 13.59
C HIS A 215 -22.75 -10.43 12.85
N ARG A 216 -23.27 -11.51 12.24
CA ARG A 216 -24.50 -11.53 11.42
C ARG A 216 -24.49 -10.52 10.26
N ARG A 217 -23.31 -10.21 9.74
CA ARG A 217 -23.09 -9.35 8.58
C ARG A 217 -22.56 -10.24 7.45
N VAL A 218 -23.44 -10.97 6.79
CA VAL A 218 -23.04 -11.86 5.70
C VAL A 218 -22.65 -11.00 4.49
N PRO A 219 -21.40 -11.07 4.01
CA PRO A 219 -21.00 -10.33 2.83
C PRO A 219 -21.78 -10.84 1.61
N ALA A 220 -22.17 -9.93 0.72
CA ALA A 220 -22.60 -10.28 -0.63
C ALA A 220 -21.36 -10.80 -1.36
N LEU A 221 -21.11 -12.10 -1.29
CA LEU A 221 -20.04 -12.73 -2.07
C LEU A 221 -20.54 -12.91 -3.51
N PRO A 222 -19.67 -12.74 -4.52
CA PRO A 222 -19.95 -13.24 -5.86
C PRO A 222 -20.36 -14.72 -5.75
N PRO A 223 -21.30 -15.21 -6.59
CA PRO A 223 -21.62 -16.63 -6.63
C PRO A 223 -20.38 -17.42 -7.09
N GLY A 224 -19.54 -17.80 -6.12
CA GLY A 224 -18.53 -18.83 -6.30
C GLY A 224 -19.21 -20.16 -6.06
N ASP A 225 -19.13 -21.07 -7.04
CA ASP A 225 -19.47 -22.47 -6.82
C ASP A 225 -18.83 -22.92 -5.51
N ALA A 226 -19.69 -23.29 -4.57
CA ALA A 226 -19.30 -23.66 -3.23
C ALA A 226 -18.24 -24.77 -3.32
N VAL A 227 -17.00 -24.44 -2.98
CA VAL A 227 -16.01 -25.46 -2.62
C VAL A 227 -16.55 -26.12 -1.36
N THR A 228 -17.06 -27.32 -1.57
CA THR A 228 -17.46 -28.31 -0.57
C THR A 228 -16.23 -29.01 -0.02
#